data_AF-A0A3D4TYQ8-F1
#
_entry.id   AF-A0A3D4TYQ8-F1
#
_cell.length_a   1.000
_cell.length_b   1.000
_cell.length_c   1.000
_cell.angle_alpha   90.00
_cell.angle_beta   90.00
_cell.angle_gamma   90.00
#
_symmetry.space_group_name_H-M   'P 1'
#
loop_
_entity.id
_entity.type
_entity.pdbx_description
1 polymer ?
#
loop_
_entity_poly.entity_id
_entity_poly.type
_entity_poly.pdbx_seq_one_letter_code
_entity_poly.pdbx_strand_id
1 'polypeptide(L)'
;MNIGDIKISKKLSLAFGVVTFVLAIVSIWSIWGIGGIVVDAKEMTNGNKLRGDLQEKYIQHLEWTEQLKKFLTDSDVKELTVQTDDHQCAFGKWYYGQGRINAEKIAPELKQFFDKFEEPHKALHNSAKKIESVFVRADRQISEELLKAKVAHLTWAQKLNTAILNHERTINIQKDPTQCDFGKWISSEDFKAFTAKNPDLNTIIHDLMLEHENLHQSAIHIENLLRNGNASAASRYFETNTIKFEESTLSKLDNLIVANNANLEGMLKADNIFQNETMVDLSKLKILFSDVINKSKEVIITDDVMVSKASTTKGAIIILSIIAFFTAILFAYIITQRIVGPL
;
A
#
# COMPACT_ATOMS: atom_id res chain seq x y z
N MET A 1 -24.12 -48.02 63.65
CA MET A 1 -24.11 -47.25 64.92
C MET A 1 -25.40 -46.44 64.98
N ASN A 2 -26.28 -46.75 65.93
CA ASN A 2 -27.63 -46.19 65.98
C ASN A 2 -27.56 -44.70 66.35
N ILE A 3 -28.12 -43.81 65.53
CA ILE A 3 -27.97 -42.33 65.68
C ILE A 3 -28.80 -41.81 66.88
N GLY A 4 -29.52 -42.68 67.59
CA GLY A 4 -30.34 -42.38 68.77
C GLY A 4 -29.53 -41.89 69.98
N ASP A 5 -28.41 -42.55 70.30
CA ASP A 5 -27.70 -42.42 71.60
C ASP A 5 -26.66 -41.27 71.67
N ILE A 6 -26.68 -40.37 70.68
CA ILE A 6 -25.75 -39.25 70.60
C ILE A 6 -26.33 -38.03 71.33
N LYS A 7 -25.56 -37.42 72.25
CA LYS A 7 -25.90 -36.16 72.95
C LYS A 7 -26.35 -35.07 71.97
N ILE A 8 -27.36 -34.27 72.33
CA ILE A 8 -27.94 -33.20 71.49
C ILE A 8 -26.87 -32.24 70.94
N SER A 9 -25.86 -31.90 71.73
CA SER A 9 -24.74 -31.05 71.29
C SER A 9 -23.99 -31.64 70.09
N LYS A 10 -23.70 -32.96 70.11
CA LYS A 10 -23.04 -33.65 68.99
C LYS A 10 -23.92 -33.73 67.73
N LYS A 11 -25.25 -33.80 67.87
CA LYS A 11 -26.20 -33.80 66.74
C LYS A 11 -26.25 -32.43 66.05
N LEU A 12 -26.32 -31.34 66.84
CA LEU A 12 -26.28 -29.97 66.32
C LEU A 12 -24.92 -29.65 65.69
N SER A 13 -23.81 -29.99 66.36
CA SER A 13 -22.46 -29.79 65.81
C SER A 13 -22.23 -30.54 64.50
N LEU A 14 -22.80 -31.75 64.34
CA LEU A 14 -22.71 -32.49 63.08
C LEU A 14 -23.46 -31.78 61.96
N ALA A 15 -24.71 -31.36 62.19
CA ALA A 15 -25.52 -30.69 61.17
C ALA A 15 -24.92 -29.34 60.75
N PHE A 16 -24.57 -28.48 61.71
CA PHE A 16 -23.89 -27.22 61.42
C PHE A 16 -22.51 -27.46 60.81
N GLY A 17 -21.79 -28.48 61.24
CA GLY A 17 -20.50 -28.86 60.68
C GLY A 17 -20.61 -29.25 59.20
N VAL A 18 -21.60 -30.06 58.82
CA VAL A 18 -21.82 -30.46 57.42
C VAL A 18 -22.22 -29.26 56.55
N VAL A 19 -23.16 -28.43 57.00
CA VAL A 19 -23.56 -27.23 56.24
C VAL A 19 -22.38 -26.27 56.07
N THR A 20 -21.61 -26.03 57.14
CA THR A 20 -20.41 -25.19 57.10
C THR A 20 -19.35 -25.78 56.17
N PHE A 21 -19.17 -27.09 56.18
CA PHE A 21 -18.23 -27.78 55.30
C PHE A 21 -18.61 -27.65 53.82
N VAL A 22 -19.89 -27.83 53.48
CA VAL A 22 -20.38 -27.64 52.11
C VAL A 22 -20.22 -26.17 51.67
N LEU A 23 -20.55 -25.21 52.53
CA LEU A 23 -20.34 -23.78 52.26
C LEU A 23 -18.85 -23.44 52.07
N ALA A 24 -17.96 -24.07 52.84
CA ALA A 24 -16.52 -23.91 52.66
C ALA A 24 -16.05 -24.44 51.30
N ILE A 25 -16.57 -25.60 50.85
CA ILE A 25 -16.29 -26.14 49.51
C ILE A 25 -16.76 -25.17 48.42
N VAL A 26 -18.00 -24.68 48.50
CA VAL A 26 -18.54 -23.70 47.54
C VAL A 26 -17.67 -22.45 47.50
N SER A 27 -17.25 -21.95 48.67
CA SER A 27 -16.42 -20.75 48.79
C SER A 27 -15.05 -20.96 48.15
N ILE A 28 -14.37 -22.08 48.44
CA ILE A 28 -13.06 -22.41 47.85
C ILE A 28 -13.18 -22.55 46.33
N TRP A 29 -14.19 -23.28 45.85
CA TRP A 29 -14.42 -23.48 44.42
C TRP A 29 -14.73 -22.18 43.70
N SER A 30 -15.51 -21.30 44.35
CA SER A 30 -15.83 -19.98 43.82
C SER A 30 -14.58 -19.11 43.72
N ILE A 31 -13.75 -19.06 44.76
CA ILE A 31 -12.51 -18.27 44.76
C ILE A 31 -11.55 -18.76 43.68
N TRP A 32 -11.33 -20.08 43.57
CA TRP A 32 -10.43 -20.64 42.56
C TRP A 32 -10.98 -20.53 41.14
N GLY A 33 -12.27 -20.82 40.95
CA GLY A 33 -12.92 -20.73 39.65
C GLY A 33 -12.97 -19.29 39.12
N ILE A 34 -13.42 -18.34 39.94
CA ILE A 34 -13.45 -16.92 39.57
C ILE A 34 -12.03 -16.38 39.38
N GLY A 35 -11.09 -16.74 40.26
CA GLY A 35 -9.68 -16.36 40.12
C GLY A 35 -9.07 -16.81 38.80
N GLY A 36 -9.32 -18.06 38.40
CA GLY A 36 -8.90 -18.59 37.10
C GLY A 36 -9.53 -17.84 35.93
N ILE A 37 -10.84 -17.56 35.99
CA ILE A 37 -11.55 -16.80 34.94
C ILE A 37 -10.96 -15.40 34.78
N VAL A 38 -10.61 -14.72 35.88
CA VAL A 38 -10.02 -13.36 35.82
C VAL A 38 -8.63 -13.38 35.17
N VAL A 39 -7.81 -14.39 35.46
CA VAL A 39 -6.49 -14.54 34.82
C VAL A 39 -6.66 -14.81 33.32
N ASP A 40 -7.53 -15.76 32.96
CA ASP A 40 -7.87 -16.08 31.57
C ASP A 40 -8.43 -14.85 30.83
N ALA A 41 -9.25 -14.03 31.49
CA ALA A 41 -9.80 -12.79 30.93
C ALA A 41 -8.70 -11.79 30.55
N LYS A 42 -7.69 -11.65 31.41
CA LYS A 42 -6.56 -10.75 31.18
C LYS A 42 -5.71 -11.23 30.01
N GLU A 43 -5.48 -12.54 29.93
CA GLU A 43 -4.74 -13.17 28.83
C GLU A 43 -5.48 -12.99 27.49
N MET A 44 -6.78 -13.28 27.46
CA MET A 44 -7.66 -13.06 26.30
C MET A 44 -7.66 -11.61 25.84
N THR A 45 -7.75 -10.66 26.78
CA THR A 45 -7.71 -9.21 26.47
C THR A 45 -6.38 -8.82 25.84
N ASN A 46 -5.26 -9.32 26.37
CA ASN A 46 -3.94 -9.08 25.78
C ASN A 46 -3.81 -9.70 24.38
N GLY A 47 -4.35 -10.91 24.19
CA GLY A 47 -4.40 -11.58 22.89
C GLY A 47 -5.22 -10.80 21.85
N ASN A 48 -6.40 -10.31 22.23
CA ASN A 48 -7.25 -9.49 21.38
C ASN A 48 -6.56 -8.17 21.01
N LYS A 49 -5.89 -7.52 21.97
CA LYS A 49 -5.10 -6.32 21.69
C LYS A 49 -3.96 -6.59 20.71
N LEU A 50 -3.20 -7.66 20.92
CA LEU A 50 -2.12 -8.06 20.00
C LEU A 50 -2.66 -8.27 18.58
N ARG A 51 -3.76 -9.01 18.43
CA ARG A 51 -4.39 -9.24 17.12
C ARG A 51 -4.85 -7.94 16.46
N GLY A 52 -5.48 -7.05 17.22
CA GLY A 52 -5.90 -5.73 16.74
C GLY A 52 -4.71 -4.88 16.30
N ASP A 53 -3.66 -4.82 17.12
CA ASP A 53 -2.43 -4.08 16.83
C ASP A 53 -1.78 -4.56 15.53
N LEU A 54 -1.68 -5.89 15.33
CA LEU A 54 -1.10 -6.50 14.13
C LEU A 54 -1.95 -6.23 12.88
N GLN A 55 -3.27 -6.35 12.99
CA GLN A 55 -4.20 -6.06 11.90
C GLN A 55 -4.08 -4.59 11.46
N GLU A 56 -4.03 -3.66 12.41
CA GLU A 56 -3.85 -2.24 12.15
C GLU A 56 -2.52 -1.97 11.42
N LYS A 57 -1.43 -2.62 11.84
CA LYS A 57 -0.13 -2.45 11.17
C LYS A 57 -0.15 -2.95 9.72
N TYR A 58 -0.88 -4.03 9.43
CA TYR A 58 -1.06 -4.46 8.05
C TYR A 58 -1.86 -3.42 7.22
N ILE A 59 -2.94 -2.87 7.79
CA ILE A 59 -3.74 -1.82 7.13
C ILE A 59 -2.87 -0.59 6.82
N GLN A 60 -2.02 -0.16 7.75
CA GLN A 60 -1.09 0.95 7.53
C GLN A 60 -0.12 0.69 6.36
N HIS A 61 0.26 -0.57 6.11
CA HIS A 61 1.06 -0.91 4.91
C HIS A 61 0.23 -0.86 3.63
N LEU A 62 -1.06 -1.20 3.67
CA LEU A 62 -1.95 -1.01 2.52
C LEU A 62 -2.08 0.47 2.15
N GLU A 63 -2.26 1.34 3.15
CA GLU A 63 -2.31 2.80 2.96
C GLU A 63 -0.96 3.34 2.46
N TRP A 64 0.16 2.84 3.01
CA TRP A 64 1.51 3.17 2.53
C TRP A 64 1.68 2.79 1.05
N THR A 65 1.24 1.60 0.63
CA THR A 65 1.31 1.17 -0.78
C THR A 65 0.39 2.00 -1.68
N GLU A 66 -0.78 2.41 -1.19
CA GLU A 66 -1.67 3.31 -1.92
C GLU A 66 -1.01 4.68 -2.17
N GLN A 67 -0.33 5.24 -1.16
CA GLN A 67 0.41 6.50 -1.31
C GLN A 67 1.57 6.38 -2.30
N LEU A 68 2.31 5.27 -2.25
CA LEU A 68 3.37 4.99 -3.23
C LEU A 68 2.79 4.86 -4.65
N LYS A 69 1.62 4.23 -4.82
CA LYS A 69 0.93 4.17 -6.12
C LYS A 69 0.51 5.57 -6.59
N LYS A 70 -0.01 6.42 -5.70
CA LYS A 70 -0.38 7.81 -6.03
C LYS A 70 0.83 8.59 -6.55
N PHE A 71 2.00 8.45 -5.91
CA PHE A 71 3.24 9.04 -6.42
C PHE A 71 3.54 8.64 -7.88
N LEU A 72 3.28 7.38 -8.25
CA LEU A 72 3.51 6.88 -9.61
C LEU A 72 2.47 7.38 -10.64
N THR A 73 1.21 7.56 -10.22
CA THR A 73 0.09 7.77 -11.16
C THR A 73 -0.50 9.17 -11.17
N ASP A 74 -0.45 9.89 -10.05
CA ASP A 74 -1.07 11.21 -9.89
C ASP A 74 -0.09 12.32 -10.29
N SER A 75 -0.45 13.19 -11.22
CA SER A 75 0.39 14.28 -11.72
C SER A 75 0.67 15.36 -10.67
N ASP A 76 -0.17 15.49 -9.66
CA ASP A 76 -0.05 16.53 -8.63
C ASP A 76 0.96 16.14 -7.53
N VAL A 77 1.28 14.85 -7.41
CA VAL A 77 2.25 14.33 -6.44
C VAL A 77 3.66 14.39 -7.03
N LYS A 78 4.49 15.30 -6.49
CA LYS A 78 5.85 15.59 -6.98
C LYS A 78 6.95 14.88 -6.21
N GLU A 79 6.71 14.54 -4.96
CA GLU A 79 7.71 13.98 -4.05
C GLU A 79 7.17 12.72 -3.38
N LEU A 80 8.07 11.78 -3.08
CA LEU A 80 7.73 10.57 -2.36
C LEU A 80 7.64 10.89 -0.86
N THR A 81 6.44 10.80 -0.28
CA THR A 81 6.20 11.15 1.13
C THR A 81 6.15 9.94 2.07
N VAL A 82 6.21 8.73 1.53
CA VAL A 82 6.08 7.50 2.33
C VAL A 82 7.38 7.21 3.08
N GLN A 83 7.28 6.60 4.27
CA GLN A 83 8.46 6.21 5.05
C GLN A 83 9.23 5.10 4.33
N THR A 84 10.52 5.29 4.03
CA THR A 84 11.38 4.32 3.35
C THR A 84 12.30 3.55 4.30
N ASP A 85 12.40 3.95 5.56
CA ASP A 85 13.09 3.21 6.61
C ASP A 85 12.12 2.22 7.29
N ASP A 86 12.39 0.92 7.13
CA ASP A 86 11.61 -0.17 7.69
C ASP A 86 11.61 -0.18 9.22
N HIS A 87 12.59 0.44 9.90
CA HIS A 87 12.60 0.51 11.37
C HIS A 87 11.72 1.65 11.90
N GLN A 88 11.43 2.65 11.06
CA GLN A 88 10.77 3.88 11.47
C GLN A 88 9.26 3.88 11.24
N CYS A 89 8.75 2.92 10.45
CA CYS A 89 7.31 2.71 10.31
C CYS A 89 6.71 2.18 11.63
N ALA A 90 5.39 2.28 11.79
CA ALA A 90 4.73 1.88 13.04
C ALA A 90 4.91 0.39 13.35
N PHE A 91 4.97 -0.47 12.33
CA PHE A 91 5.30 -1.88 12.50
C PHE A 91 6.78 -2.08 12.85
N GLY A 92 7.71 -1.41 12.17
CA GLY A 92 9.14 -1.45 12.49
C GLY A 92 9.43 -1.09 13.94
N LYS A 93 8.90 0.02 14.41
CA LYS A 93 9.00 0.45 15.81
C LYS A 93 8.43 -0.58 16.78
N TRP A 94 7.35 -1.25 16.39
CA TRP A 94 6.74 -2.32 17.18
C TRP A 94 7.57 -3.62 17.16
N TYR A 95 8.10 -3.98 15.99
CA TYR A 95 8.82 -5.22 15.69
C TYR A 95 10.21 -5.24 16.33
N TYR A 96 10.94 -4.12 16.24
CA TYR A 96 12.24 -3.93 16.87
C TYR A 96 12.15 -3.41 18.31
N GLY A 97 10.95 -3.08 18.79
CA GLY A 97 10.70 -2.53 20.11
C GLY A 97 10.07 -3.50 21.10
N GLN A 98 9.39 -2.94 22.10
CA GLN A 98 8.78 -3.72 23.19
C GLN A 98 7.56 -4.53 22.73
N GLY A 99 6.95 -4.18 21.59
CA GLY A 99 5.75 -4.81 21.05
C GLY A 99 5.97 -6.30 20.78
N ARG A 100 6.96 -6.62 19.96
CA ARG A 100 7.37 -8.01 19.67
C ARG A 100 7.80 -8.77 20.93
N ILE A 101 8.63 -8.15 21.78
CA ILE A 101 9.12 -8.77 23.02
C ILE A 101 7.95 -9.16 23.94
N ASN A 102 6.93 -8.30 24.07
CA ASN A 102 5.76 -8.60 24.86
C ASN A 102 4.91 -9.71 24.23
N ALA A 103 4.74 -9.70 22.92
CA ALA A 103 4.02 -10.75 22.20
C ALA A 103 4.67 -12.13 22.41
N GLU A 104 6.00 -12.21 22.30
CA GLU A 104 6.77 -13.45 22.52
C GLU A 104 6.74 -13.92 23.98
N LYS A 105 6.58 -13.02 24.96
CA LYS A 105 6.38 -13.40 26.38
C LYS A 105 5.01 -14.01 26.64
N ILE A 106 3.99 -13.53 25.93
CA ILE A 106 2.62 -14.03 26.07
C ILE A 106 2.48 -15.38 25.37
N ALA A 107 3.04 -15.50 24.16
CA ALA A 107 2.97 -16.73 23.36
C ALA A 107 4.33 -16.98 22.66
N PRO A 108 5.24 -17.74 23.30
CA PRO A 108 6.55 -18.06 22.74
C PRO A 108 6.50 -18.74 21.36
N GLU A 109 5.42 -19.47 21.07
CA GLU A 109 5.18 -20.15 19.80
C GLU A 109 5.08 -19.20 18.60
N LEU A 110 4.78 -17.91 18.84
CA LEU A 110 4.69 -16.89 17.80
C LEU A 110 6.07 -16.41 17.32
N LYS A 111 7.14 -16.66 18.06
CA LYS A 111 8.51 -16.22 17.73
C LYS A 111 8.91 -16.60 16.30
N GLN A 112 8.73 -17.87 15.95
CA GLN A 112 9.04 -18.40 14.62
C GLN A 112 8.20 -17.77 13.48
N PHE A 113 7.04 -17.19 13.80
CA PHE A 113 6.22 -16.47 12.83
C PHE A 113 6.71 -15.05 12.66
N PHE A 114 7.08 -14.38 13.77
CA PHE A 114 7.67 -13.04 13.72
C PHE A 114 9.00 -13.02 12.97
N ASP A 115 9.86 -14.01 13.15
CA ASP A 115 11.16 -14.10 12.45
C ASP A 115 11.04 -14.04 10.92
N LYS A 116 9.89 -14.42 10.35
CA LYS A 116 9.64 -14.44 8.90
C LYS A 116 9.34 -13.05 8.31
N PHE A 117 9.06 -12.04 9.14
CA PHE A 117 8.65 -10.72 8.67
C PHE A 117 9.80 -9.85 8.19
N GLU A 118 11.00 -10.01 8.77
CA GLU A 118 12.10 -9.05 8.61
C GLU A 118 12.49 -8.84 7.15
N GLU A 119 12.80 -9.92 6.44
CA GLU A 119 13.20 -9.85 5.04
C GLU A 119 12.12 -9.27 4.11
N PRO A 120 10.87 -9.76 4.07
CA PRO A 120 9.83 -9.18 3.21
C PRO A 120 9.47 -7.74 3.60
N HIS A 121 9.54 -7.36 4.88
CA HIS A 121 9.29 -5.99 5.32
C HIS A 121 10.39 -5.03 4.85
N LYS A 122 11.65 -5.42 5.03
CA LYS A 122 12.80 -4.66 4.54
C LYS A 122 12.80 -4.56 3.02
N ALA A 123 12.47 -5.64 2.32
CA ALA A 123 12.37 -5.66 0.86
C ALA A 123 11.26 -4.71 0.35
N LEU A 124 10.09 -4.71 1.00
CA LEU A 124 9.00 -3.78 0.70
C LEU A 124 9.45 -2.32 0.79
N HIS A 125 10.09 -1.91 1.90
CA HIS A 125 10.57 -0.54 2.06
C HIS A 125 11.71 -0.17 1.11
N ASN A 126 12.62 -1.11 0.82
CA ASN A 126 13.68 -0.90 -0.18
C ASN A 126 13.13 -0.75 -1.60
N SER A 127 12.01 -1.40 -1.94
CA SER A 127 11.37 -1.22 -3.25
C SER A 127 10.94 0.23 -3.49
N ALA A 128 10.48 0.94 -2.45
CA ALA A 128 10.16 2.37 -2.55
C ALA A 128 11.39 3.23 -2.83
N LYS A 129 12.54 2.94 -2.20
CA LYS A 129 13.82 3.62 -2.50
C LYS A 129 14.26 3.39 -3.94
N LYS A 130 14.12 2.15 -4.44
CA LYS A 130 14.44 1.82 -5.83
C LYS A 130 13.53 2.59 -6.79
N ILE A 131 12.23 2.61 -6.52
CA ILE A 131 11.24 3.38 -7.28
C ILE A 131 11.62 4.86 -7.32
N GLU A 132 11.90 5.47 -6.18
CA GLU A 132 12.32 6.87 -6.07
C GLU A 132 13.56 7.17 -6.93
N SER A 133 14.54 6.26 -6.93
CA SER A 133 15.80 6.45 -7.67
C SER A 133 15.66 6.35 -9.20
N VAL A 134 14.64 5.66 -9.71
CA VAL A 134 14.45 5.46 -11.16
C VAL A 134 13.27 6.24 -11.73
N PHE A 135 12.35 6.70 -10.89
CA PHE A 135 11.14 7.37 -11.33
C PHE A 135 11.44 8.80 -11.76
N VAL A 136 11.26 9.07 -13.05
CA VAL A 136 11.26 10.42 -13.61
C VAL A 136 9.97 10.57 -14.41
N ARG A 137 9.17 11.59 -14.12
CA ARG A 137 7.87 11.76 -14.79
C ARG A 137 8.06 12.24 -16.24
N ALA A 138 7.61 11.44 -17.20
CA ALA A 138 7.51 11.87 -18.59
C ALA A 138 6.25 12.70 -18.81
N ASP A 139 6.35 13.73 -19.64
CA ASP A 139 5.17 14.44 -20.13
C ASP A 139 4.69 13.78 -21.43
N ARG A 140 3.71 12.89 -21.30
CA ARG A 140 3.18 12.13 -22.44
C ARG A 140 2.63 13.03 -23.54
N GLN A 141 2.02 14.16 -23.18
CA GLN A 141 1.46 15.11 -24.14
C GLN A 141 2.58 15.73 -24.98
N ILE A 142 3.72 16.06 -24.37
CA ILE A 142 4.90 16.57 -25.08
C ILE A 142 5.43 15.53 -26.09
N SER A 143 5.52 14.25 -25.72
CA SER A 143 5.95 13.20 -26.67
C SER A 143 5.03 13.09 -27.88
N GLU A 144 3.71 13.16 -27.66
CA GLU A 144 2.73 13.07 -28.74
C GLU A 144 2.84 14.27 -29.70
N GLU A 145 3.01 15.50 -29.18
CA GLU A 145 3.14 16.71 -29.99
C GLU A 145 4.47 16.78 -30.75
N LEU A 146 5.59 16.37 -30.14
CA LEU A 146 6.88 16.29 -30.85
C LEU A 146 6.84 15.28 -32.01
N LEU A 147 6.19 14.13 -31.81
CA LEU A 147 6.03 13.13 -32.87
C LEU A 147 5.12 13.64 -34.00
N LYS A 148 4.00 14.31 -33.66
CA LYS A 148 3.14 14.97 -34.65
C LYS A 148 3.92 15.99 -35.47
N ALA A 149 4.73 16.82 -34.82
CA ALA A 149 5.59 17.79 -35.49
C ALA A 149 6.56 17.12 -36.46
N LYS A 150 7.22 16.03 -36.06
CA LYS A 150 8.13 15.28 -36.92
C LYS A 150 7.43 14.75 -38.18
N VAL A 151 6.28 14.09 -38.02
CA VAL A 151 5.51 13.52 -39.14
C VAL A 151 4.96 14.61 -40.06
N ALA A 152 4.51 15.73 -39.49
CA ALA A 152 4.01 16.86 -40.26
C ALA A 152 5.10 17.46 -41.16
N HIS A 153 6.34 17.59 -40.67
CA HIS A 153 7.45 18.16 -41.43
C HIS A 153 7.98 17.21 -42.51
N LEU A 154 8.02 15.90 -42.26
CA LEU A 154 8.28 14.90 -43.31
C LEU A 154 7.27 15.00 -44.46
N THR A 155 5.98 15.13 -44.10
CA THR A 155 4.90 15.27 -45.09
C THR A 155 4.99 16.62 -45.82
N TRP A 156 5.39 17.69 -45.13
CA TRP A 156 5.59 19.01 -45.71
C TRP A 156 6.73 19.01 -46.74
N ALA A 157 7.87 18.39 -46.41
CA ALA A 157 9.02 18.29 -47.32
C ALA A 157 8.68 17.44 -48.55
N GLN A 158 7.94 16.35 -48.38
CA GLN A 158 7.44 15.54 -49.48
C GLN A 158 6.57 16.36 -50.45
N LYS A 159 5.63 17.18 -49.93
CA LYS A 159 4.79 18.06 -50.76
C LYS A 159 5.61 19.10 -51.52
N LEU A 160 6.61 19.69 -50.87
CA LEU A 160 7.53 20.63 -51.51
C LEU A 160 8.29 19.96 -52.67
N ASN A 161 8.81 18.74 -52.45
CA ASN A 161 9.47 17.97 -53.50
C ASN A 161 8.52 17.65 -54.68
N THR A 162 7.29 17.24 -54.40
CA THR A 162 6.27 17.01 -55.45
C THR A 162 5.99 18.28 -56.26
N ALA A 163 5.86 19.44 -55.62
CA ALA A 163 5.65 20.70 -56.31
C ALA A 163 6.82 21.11 -57.21
N ILE A 164 8.06 20.81 -56.78
CA ILE A 164 9.27 21.00 -57.61
C ILE A 164 9.21 20.09 -58.85
N LEU A 165 8.92 18.80 -58.68
CA LEU A 165 8.84 17.84 -59.78
C LEU A 165 7.74 18.18 -60.80
N ASN A 166 6.64 18.75 -60.32
CA ASN A 166 5.52 19.21 -61.16
C ASN A 166 5.75 20.60 -61.78
N HIS A 167 6.86 21.26 -61.46
CA HIS A 167 7.19 22.62 -61.90
C HIS A 167 6.10 23.65 -61.53
N GLU A 168 5.50 23.49 -60.35
CA GLU A 168 4.42 24.35 -59.87
C GLU A 168 4.94 25.78 -59.60
N ARG A 169 4.33 26.79 -60.24
CA ARG A 169 4.69 28.21 -60.03
C ARG A 169 4.18 28.79 -58.70
N THR A 170 3.25 28.09 -58.05
CA THR A 170 2.72 28.45 -56.74
C THR A 170 2.58 27.18 -55.93
N ILE A 171 3.33 27.10 -54.83
CA ILE A 171 3.40 25.94 -53.95
C ILE A 171 2.41 26.15 -52.80
N ASN A 172 1.41 25.28 -52.71
CA ASN A 172 0.38 25.33 -51.69
C ASN A 172 0.79 24.58 -50.40
N ILE A 173 1.78 25.14 -49.69
CA ILE A 173 2.22 24.68 -48.37
C ILE A 173 2.38 25.87 -47.43
N GLN A 174 2.31 25.64 -46.11
CA GLN A 174 2.57 26.68 -45.12
C GLN A 174 4.05 27.08 -45.14
N LYS A 175 4.35 28.36 -45.38
CA LYS A 175 5.71 28.91 -45.46
C LYS A 175 6.06 29.78 -44.26
N ASP A 176 5.08 30.16 -43.45
CA ASP A 176 5.31 30.83 -42.19
C ASP A 176 5.49 29.77 -41.07
N PRO A 177 6.70 29.66 -40.47
CA PRO A 177 6.97 28.67 -39.44
C PRO A 177 6.10 28.87 -38.19
N THR A 178 5.60 30.08 -37.92
CA THR A 178 4.75 30.35 -36.75
C THR A 178 3.31 29.89 -36.94
N GLN A 179 2.91 29.66 -38.19
CA GLN A 179 1.54 29.31 -38.56
C GLN A 179 1.34 27.80 -38.81
N CYS A 180 2.42 27.01 -38.81
CA CYS A 180 2.32 25.56 -38.81
C CYS A 180 1.86 25.05 -37.43
N ASP A 181 1.34 23.81 -37.36
CA ASP A 181 0.80 23.27 -36.10
C ASP A 181 1.86 23.19 -35.00
N PHE A 182 3.10 22.84 -35.37
CA PHE A 182 4.25 22.88 -34.45
C PHE A 182 4.56 24.30 -33.98
N GLY A 183 4.61 25.29 -34.89
CA GLY A 183 4.86 26.70 -34.57
C GLY A 183 3.82 27.32 -33.64
N LYS A 184 2.55 26.95 -33.81
CA LYS A 184 1.47 27.32 -32.89
C LYS A 184 1.64 26.65 -31.54
N TRP A 185 2.00 25.37 -31.53
CA TRP A 185 2.17 24.60 -30.31
C TRP A 185 3.37 25.06 -29.47
N ILE A 186 4.52 25.38 -30.06
CA ILE A 186 5.68 25.88 -29.29
C ILE A 186 5.40 27.22 -28.58
N SER A 187 4.38 27.96 -29.02
CA SER A 187 3.93 29.20 -28.39
C SER A 187 2.96 28.96 -27.21
N SER A 188 2.51 27.71 -27.01
CA SER A 188 1.59 27.33 -25.93
C SER A 188 2.22 27.42 -24.54
N GLU A 189 1.38 27.53 -23.52
CA GLU A 189 1.84 27.51 -22.13
C GLU A 189 2.44 26.14 -21.74
N ASP A 190 1.95 25.05 -22.34
CA ASP A 190 2.47 23.69 -22.11
C ASP A 190 3.94 23.57 -22.53
N PHE A 191 4.30 24.09 -23.71
CA PHE A 191 5.69 24.07 -24.19
C PHE A 191 6.60 25.01 -23.39
N LYS A 192 6.09 26.16 -22.95
CA LYS A 192 6.80 27.06 -22.02
C LYS A 192 7.06 26.41 -20.67
N ALA A 193 6.10 25.65 -20.15
CA ALA A 193 6.29 24.91 -18.90
C ALA A 193 7.30 23.77 -19.07
N PHE A 194 7.30 23.08 -20.21
CA PHE A 194 8.30 22.05 -20.55
C PHE A 194 9.71 22.64 -20.61
N THR A 195 9.91 23.74 -21.34
CA THR A 195 11.22 24.42 -21.44
C THR A 195 11.72 24.92 -20.09
N ALA A 196 10.85 25.52 -19.27
CA ALA A 196 11.22 26.00 -17.93
C ALA A 196 11.68 24.88 -16.98
N LYS A 197 11.13 23.66 -17.14
CA LYS A 197 11.51 22.48 -16.34
C LYS A 197 12.78 21.78 -16.83
N ASN A 198 13.19 22.01 -18.08
CA ASN A 198 14.31 21.33 -18.72
C ASN A 198 15.31 22.35 -19.31
N PRO A 199 15.98 23.15 -18.45
CA PRO A 199 16.88 24.21 -18.91
C PRO A 199 18.09 23.69 -19.69
N ASP A 200 18.45 22.43 -19.49
CA ASP A 200 19.48 21.68 -20.23
C ASP A 200 19.11 21.48 -21.71
N LEU A 201 17.83 21.49 -22.05
CA LEU A 201 17.34 21.37 -23.43
C LEU A 201 17.30 22.70 -24.19
N ASN A 202 17.51 23.84 -23.52
CA ASN A 202 17.38 25.17 -24.13
C ASN A 202 18.23 25.35 -25.39
N THR A 203 19.46 24.83 -25.41
CA THR A 203 20.33 24.89 -26.59
C THR A 203 19.72 24.12 -27.76
N ILE A 204 19.21 22.91 -27.53
CA ILE A 204 18.60 22.07 -28.57
C ILE A 204 17.32 22.74 -29.10
N ILE A 205 16.52 23.35 -28.21
CA ILE A 205 15.28 24.04 -28.56
C ILE A 205 15.57 25.30 -29.37
N HIS A 206 16.58 26.08 -29.00
CA HIS A 206 17.00 27.25 -29.76
C HIS A 206 17.44 26.87 -31.18
N ASP A 207 18.31 25.86 -31.30
CA ASP A 207 18.78 25.37 -32.59
C ASP A 207 17.64 24.80 -33.44
N LEU A 208 16.68 24.10 -32.80
CA LEU A 208 15.48 23.61 -33.47
C LEU A 208 14.67 24.76 -34.08
N MET A 209 14.44 25.84 -33.33
CA MET A 209 13.68 26.99 -33.82
C MET A 209 14.38 27.65 -35.02
N LEU A 210 15.71 27.80 -34.95
CA LEU A 210 16.50 28.38 -36.04
C LEU A 210 16.41 27.54 -37.32
N GLU A 211 16.58 26.22 -37.20
CA GLU A 211 16.59 25.32 -38.36
C GLU A 211 15.20 25.11 -38.95
N HIS A 212 14.18 25.11 -38.10
CA HIS A 212 12.78 25.11 -38.52
C HIS A 212 12.43 26.37 -39.33
N GLU A 213 12.92 27.55 -38.91
CA GLU A 213 12.74 28.77 -39.70
C GLU A 213 13.47 28.71 -41.05
N ASN A 214 14.73 28.25 -41.06
CA ASN A 214 15.49 28.05 -42.30
C ASN A 214 14.79 27.10 -43.27
N LEU A 215 14.19 26.02 -42.77
CA LEU A 215 13.42 25.06 -43.55
C LEU A 215 12.21 25.73 -44.22
N HIS A 216 11.43 26.51 -43.48
CA HIS A 216 10.28 27.22 -44.04
C HIS A 216 10.68 28.30 -45.06
N GLN A 217 11.77 29.03 -44.81
CA GLN A 217 12.33 30.02 -45.75
C GLN A 217 12.83 29.37 -47.05
N SER A 218 13.30 28.12 -46.99
CA SER A 218 13.76 27.39 -48.17
C SER A 218 12.65 27.22 -49.21
N ALA A 219 11.40 26.98 -48.77
CA ALA A 219 10.24 26.87 -49.64
C ALA A 219 9.90 28.18 -50.37
N ILE A 220 10.10 29.33 -49.72
CA ILE A 220 9.91 30.65 -50.34
C ILE A 220 10.95 30.84 -51.45
N HIS A 221 12.21 30.49 -51.19
CA HIS A 221 13.27 30.57 -52.19
C HIS A 221 13.00 29.66 -53.39
N ILE A 222 12.58 28.42 -53.14
CA ILE A 222 12.23 27.44 -54.17
C ILE A 222 11.07 27.93 -55.03
N GLU A 223 9.99 28.45 -54.42
CA GLU A 223 8.85 28.99 -55.17
C GLU A 223 9.26 30.14 -56.09
N ASN A 224 10.14 31.04 -55.63
CA ASN A 224 10.65 32.13 -56.46
C ASN A 224 11.46 31.63 -57.66
N LEU A 225 12.28 30.57 -57.50
CA LEU A 225 13.00 29.94 -58.61
C LEU A 225 12.03 29.32 -59.63
N LEU A 226 10.99 28.63 -59.16
CA LEU A 226 9.96 28.02 -60.03
C LEU A 226 9.14 29.07 -60.79
N ARG A 227 8.78 30.20 -60.16
CA ARG A 227 8.10 31.33 -60.82
C ARG A 227 8.92 31.92 -61.96
N ASN A 228 10.23 31.94 -61.80
CA ASN A 228 11.18 32.41 -62.81
C ASN A 228 11.53 31.35 -63.87
N GLY A 229 10.86 30.19 -63.85
CA GLY A 229 11.10 29.10 -64.81
C GLY A 229 12.39 28.31 -64.58
N ASN A 230 13.06 28.51 -63.43
CA ASN A 230 14.34 27.88 -63.14
C ASN A 230 14.19 26.61 -62.29
N ALA A 231 13.52 25.60 -62.84
CA ALA A 231 13.23 24.34 -62.15
C ALA A 231 14.52 23.60 -61.74
N SER A 232 15.56 23.61 -62.57
CA SER A 232 16.82 22.95 -62.24
C SER A 232 17.54 23.59 -61.04
N ALA A 233 17.49 24.92 -60.89
CA ALA A 233 18.02 25.58 -59.70
C ALA A 233 17.15 25.29 -58.46
N ALA A 234 15.83 25.19 -58.62
CA ALA A 234 14.92 24.83 -57.53
C ALA A 234 15.22 23.43 -56.99
N SER A 235 15.36 22.43 -57.86
CA SER A 235 15.76 21.07 -57.48
C SER A 235 17.12 21.05 -56.77
N ARG A 236 18.12 21.76 -57.32
CA ARG A 236 19.45 21.83 -56.69
C ARG A 236 19.39 22.44 -55.29
N TYR A 237 18.66 23.54 -55.12
CA TYR A 237 18.53 24.19 -53.81
C TYR A 237 17.77 23.31 -52.81
N PHE A 238 16.78 22.54 -53.27
CA PHE A 238 16.12 21.54 -52.43
C PHE A 238 17.13 20.51 -51.92
N GLU A 239 17.91 19.90 -52.82
CA GLU A 239 18.89 18.87 -52.48
C GLU A 239 20.03 19.37 -51.57
N THR A 240 20.54 20.59 -51.79
CA THR A 240 21.72 21.10 -51.05
C THR A 240 21.38 21.84 -49.77
N ASN A 241 20.21 22.50 -49.71
CA ASN A 241 19.85 23.37 -48.59
C ASN A 241 18.63 22.84 -47.84
N THR A 242 17.55 22.54 -48.55
CA THR A 242 16.29 22.16 -47.89
C THR A 242 16.41 20.84 -47.14
N ILE A 243 16.99 19.81 -47.76
CA ILE A 243 17.25 18.52 -47.10
C ILE A 243 18.12 18.71 -45.85
N LYS A 244 19.16 19.54 -45.93
CA LYS A 244 20.03 19.84 -44.78
C LYS A 244 19.24 20.47 -43.61
N PHE A 245 18.37 21.44 -43.89
CA PHE A 245 17.54 22.07 -42.85
C PHE A 245 16.50 21.10 -42.30
N GLU A 246 15.93 20.24 -43.15
CA GLU A 246 15.00 19.18 -42.75
C GLU A 246 15.69 18.17 -41.81
N GLU A 247 16.82 17.60 -42.24
CA GLU A 247 17.60 16.66 -41.42
C GLU A 247 18.01 17.27 -40.08
N SER A 248 18.44 18.54 -40.10
CA SER A 248 18.77 19.29 -38.88
C SER A 248 17.54 19.39 -37.98
N THR A 249 16.40 19.87 -38.49
CA THR A 249 15.15 20.00 -37.74
C THR A 249 14.68 18.67 -37.15
N LEU A 250 14.64 17.60 -37.95
CA LEU A 250 14.17 16.28 -37.53
C LEU A 250 15.12 15.67 -36.48
N SER A 251 16.44 15.86 -36.62
CA SER A 251 17.42 15.41 -35.63
C SER A 251 17.24 16.10 -34.28
N LYS A 252 16.94 17.42 -34.24
CA LYS A 252 16.67 18.11 -32.97
C LYS A 252 15.35 17.66 -32.36
N LEU A 253 14.31 17.45 -33.17
CA LEU A 253 13.04 16.85 -32.70
C LEU A 253 13.29 15.46 -32.09
N ASP A 254 14.11 14.63 -32.73
CA ASP A 254 14.48 13.32 -32.19
C ASP A 254 15.21 13.41 -30.85
N ASN A 255 16.12 14.37 -30.69
CA ASN A 255 16.78 14.59 -29.41
C ASN A 255 15.78 14.99 -28.30
N LEU A 256 14.80 15.84 -28.61
CA LEU A 256 13.75 16.21 -27.65
C LEU A 256 12.83 15.04 -27.32
N ILE A 257 12.49 14.21 -28.32
CA ILE A 257 11.69 12.99 -28.13
C ILE A 257 12.45 12.01 -27.24
N VAL A 258 13.75 11.79 -27.48
CA VAL A 258 14.60 10.90 -26.66
C VAL A 258 14.70 11.42 -25.23
N ALA A 259 14.94 12.72 -25.05
CA ALA A 259 15.01 13.33 -23.72
C ALA A 259 13.69 13.14 -22.94
N ASN A 260 12.54 13.37 -23.59
CA ASN A 260 11.23 13.18 -22.95
C ASN A 260 10.89 11.70 -22.72
N ASN A 261 11.32 10.80 -23.61
CA ASN A 261 11.07 9.35 -23.50
C ASN A 261 12.00 8.63 -22.52
N ALA A 262 13.20 9.15 -22.23
CA ALA A 262 14.05 8.63 -21.15
C ALA A 262 13.29 8.66 -19.80
N ASN A 263 12.46 9.67 -19.60
CA ASN A 263 11.58 9.75 -18.44
C ASN A 263 10.50 8.64 -18.48
N LEU A 264 10.02 8.25 -19.66
CA LEU A 264 9.03 7.17 -19.80
C LEU A 264 9.65 5.81 -19.43
N GLU A 265 10.92 5.58 -19.79
CA GLU A 265 11.65 4.39 -19.35
C GLU A 265 11.78 4.34 -17.82
N GLY A 266 12.05 5.49 -17.18
CA GLY A 266 12.06 5.61 -15.72
C GLY A 266 10.70 5.25 -15.09
N MET A 267 9.60 5.76 -15.65
CA MET A 267 8.24 5.41 -15.21
C MET A 267 7.93 3.91 -15.39
N LEU A 268 8.31 3.31 -16.52
CA LEU A 268 8.10 1.89 -16.79
C LEU A 268 8.92 1.00 -15.84
N LYS A 269 10.17 1.38 -15.55
CA LYS A 269 11.00 0.70 -14.55
C LYS A 269 10.38 0.81 -13.16
N ALA A 270 9.91 1.99 -12.77
CA ALA A 270 9.25 2.21 -11.49
C ALA A 270 7.97 1.38 -11.35
N ASP A 271 7.12 1.34 -12.37
CA ASP A 271 5.92 0.50 -12.37
C ASP A 271 6.29 -0.99 -12.31
N ASN A 272 7.31 -1.42 -13.05
CA ASN A 272 7.80 -2.79 -12.97
C ASN A 272 8.26 -3.18 -11.56
N ILE A 273 9.02 -2.32 -10.88
CA ILE A 273 9.44 -2.53 -9.48
C ILE A 273 8.22 -2.55 -8.55
N PHE A 274 7.26 -1.65 -8.75
CA PHE A 274 6.03 -1.63 -7.95
C PHE A 274 5.25 -2.95 -8.08
N GLN A 275 5.01 -3.43 -9.31
CA GLN A 275 4.25 -4.66 -9.52
C GLN A 275 5.02 -5.92 -9.09
N ASN A 276 6.32 -6.01 -9.37
CA ASN A 276 7.10 -7.24 -9.20
C ASN A 276 7.88 -7.33 -7.89
N GLU A 277 8.11 -6.21 -7.20
CA GLU A 277 8.75 -6.18 -5.87
C GLU A 277 7.75 -5.73 -4.81
N THR A 278 7.25 -4.49 -4.88
CA THR A 278 6.40 -3.90 -3.83
C THR A 278 5.15 -4.75 -3.57
N MET A 279 4.37 -5.06 -4.61
CA MET A 279 3.13 -5.83 -4.46
C MET A 279 3.39 -7.29 -4.05
N VAL A 280 4.52 -7.86 -4.49
CA VAL A 280 4.93 -9.23 -4.12
C VAL A 280 5.25 -9.30 -2.63
N ASP A 281 6.05 -8.36 -2.11
CA ASP A 281 6.43 -8.34 -0.70
C ASP A 281 5.25 -7.93 0.20
N LEU A 282 4.38 -7.02 -0.25
CA LEU A 282 3.12 -6.73 0.44
C LEU A 282 2.23 -7.97 0.56
N SER A 283 2.16 -8.80 -0.50
CA SER A 283 1.42 -10.06 -0.46
C SER A 283 2.04 -11.06 0.51
N LYS A 284 3.37 -11.13 0.61
CA LYS A 284 4.05 -11.94 1.64
C LYS A 284 3.69 -11.46 3.04
N LEU A 285 3.75 -10.14 3.29
CA LEU A 285 3.36 -9.57 4.58
C LEU A 285 1.90 -9.88 4.92
N LYS A 286 0.97 -9.80 3.96
CA LYS A 286 -0.44 -10.20 4.15
C LYS A 286 -0.56 -11.61 4.70
N ILE A 287 0.15 -12.56 4.08
CA ILE A 287 0.14 -13.97 4.49
C ILE A 287 0.71 -14.09 5.91
N LEU A 288 1.86 -13.47 6.18
CA LEU A 288 2.51 -13.54 7.49
C LEU A 288 1.65 -12.92 8.61
N PHE A 289 1.01 -11.77 8.37
CA PHE A 289 0.07 -11.15 9.31
C PHE A 289 -1.12 -12.08 9.58
N SER A 290 -1.70 -12.66 8.53
CA SER A 290 -2.78 -13.64 8.68
C SER A 290 -2.35 -14.88 9.47
N ASP A 291 -1.18 -15.43 9.17
CA ASP A 291 -0.64 -16.62 9.83
C ASP A 291 -0.39 -16.38 11.32
N VAL A 292 0.25 -15.26 11.68
CA VAL A 292 0.51 -14.95 13.09
C VAL A 292 -0.77 -14.62 13.85
N ILE A 293 -1.74 -13.94 13.21
CA ILE A 293 -3.05 -13.66 13.83
C ILE A 293 -3.80 -14.98 14.05
N ASN A 294 -3.84 -15.88 13.08
CA ASN A 294 -4.49 -17.17 13.21
C ASN A 294 -3.80 -18.04 14.27
N LYS A 295 -2.46 -18.09 14.25
CA LYS A 295 -1.70 -18.82 15.26
C LYS A 295 -1.97 -18.27 16.66
N SER A 296 -2.08 -16.96 16.81
CA SER A 296 -2.42 -16.35 18.10
C SER A 296 -3.80 -16.76 18.64
N LYS A 297 -4.76 -17.12 17.77
CA LYS A 297 -6.07 -17.64 18.20
C LYS A 297 -5.99 -19.09 18.69
N GLU A 298 -5.01 -19.85 18.20
CA GLU A 298 -4.78 -21.24 18.64
C GLU A 298 -4.05 -21.31 19.97
N VAL A 299 -3.08 -20.41 20.21
CA VAL A 299 -2.17 -20.47 21.36
C VAL A 299 -2.55 -19.54 22.51
N ILE A 300 -3.38 -18.51 22.27
CA ILE A 300 -3.85 -17.58 23.29
C ILE A 300 -5.36 -17.77 23.50
N ILE A 301 -5.81 -17.78 24.75
CA ILE A 301 -7.23 -17.93 25.12
C ILE A 301 -8.12 -16.95 24.33
N THR A 302 -9.21 -17.49 23.78
CA THR A 302 -10.23 -16.74 23.04
C THR A 302 -11.49 -16.55 23.88
N ASP A 303 -12.34 -15.64 23.45
CA ASP A 303 -13.62 -15.33 24.08
C ASP A 303 -14.50 -16.60 24.24
N ASP A 304 -14.53 -17.48 23.23
CA ASP A 304 -15.31 -18.74 23.28
C ASP A 304 -14.83 -19.69 24.39
N VAL A 305 -13.51 -19.83 24.53
CA VAL A 305 -12.90 -20.67 25.58
C VAL A 305 -13.18 -20.08 26.95
N MET A 306 -13.08 -18.75 27.09
CA MET A 306 -13.39 -18.05 28.33
C MET A 306 -14.85 -18.22 28.74
N VAL A 307 -15.80 -18.06 27.81
CA VAL A 307 -17.23 -18.25 28.06
C VAL A 307 -17.52 -19.70 28.47
N SER A 308 -16.90 -20.68 27.84
CA SER A 308 -17.04 -22.10 28.18
C SER A 308 -16.56 -22.40 29.61
N LYS A 309 -15.38 -21.89 29.99
CA LYS A 309 -14.86 -22.01 31.36
C LYS A 309 -15.77 -21.32 32.37
N ALA A 310 -16.21 -20.09 32.08
CA ALA A 310 -17.12 -19.35 32.95
C ALA A 310 -18.46 -20.06 33.16
N SER A 311 -19.03 -20.63 32.08
CA SER A 311 -20.27 -21.43 32.13
C SER A 311 -20.10 -22.68 33.00
N THR A 312 -18.98 -23.39 32.85
CA THR A 312 -18.66 -24.59 33.65
C THR A 312 -18.54 -24.26 35.13
N THR A 313 -17.79 -23.21 35.49
CA THR A 313 -17.64 -22.75 36.88
C THR A 313 -19.00 -22.31 37.45
N LYS A 314 -19.78 -21.55 36.69
CA LYS A 314 -21.13 -21.13 37.09
C LYS A 314 -22.03 -22.33 37.35
N GLY A 315 -22.04 -23.32 36.46
CA GLY A 315 -22.82 -24.55 36.61
C GLY A 315 -22.43 -25.34 37.88
N ALA A 316 -21.14 -25.50 38.13
CA ALA A 316 -20.64 -26.16 39.34
C ALA A 316 -21.09 -25.45 40.63
N ILE A 317 -20.99 -24.12 40.68
CA ILE A 317 -21.43 -23.32 41.83
C ILE A 317 -22.94 -23.46 42.04
N ILE A 318 -23.74 -23.42 40.98
CA ILE A 318 -25.20 -23.60 41.05
C ILE A 318 -25.55 -24.98 41.62
N ILE A 319 -24.96 -26.05 41.08
CA ILE A 319 -25.22 -27.43 41.53
C ILE A 319 -24.82 -27.60 43.00
N LEU A 320 -23.63 -27.15 43.39
CA LEU A 320 -23.16 -27.24 44.78
C LEU A 320 -24.04 -26.43 45.74
N SER A 321 -24.52 -25.25 45.32
CA SER A 321 -25.42 -24.42 46.11
C SER A 321 -26.80 -25.07 46.30
N ILE A 322 -27.33 -25.72 45.25
CA ILE A 322 -28.59 -26.50 45.33
C ILE A 322 -28.42 -27.67 46.31
N ILE A 323 -27.32 -28.42 46.22
CA ILE A 323 -27.03 -29.52 47.15
C ILE A 323 -26.93 -28.99 48.58
N ALA A 324 -26.23 -27.88 48.81
CA ALA A 324 -26.10 -27.25 50.13
C ALA A 324 -27.47 -26.90 50.72
N PHE A 325 -28.34 -26.28 49.92
CA PHE A 325 -29.68 -25.88 50.32
C PHE A 325 -30.56 -27.05 50.75
N PHE A 326 -30.66 -28.09 49.91
CA PHE A 326 -31.43 -29.29 50.25
C PHE A 326 -30.85 -30.05 51.44
N THR A 327 -29.52 -30.11 51.55
CA THR A 327 -28.84 -30.71 52.71
C THR A 327 -29.20 -29.97 54.00
N ALA A 328 -29.20 -28.63 53.98
CA ALA A 328 -29.59 -27.81 55.12
C ALA A 328 -31.05 -28.04 55.52
N ILE A 329 -31.98 -28.10 54.55
CA ILE A 329 -33.40 -28.42 54.80
C ILE A 329 -33.55 -29.80 55.45
N LEU A 330 -32.88 -30.82 54.88
CA LEU A 330 -32.96 -32.19 55.38
C LEU A 330 -32.48 -32.28 56.83
N PHE A 331 -31.35 -31.66 57.16
CA PHE A 331 -30.85 -31.63 58.53
C PHE A 331 -31.75 -30.83 59.47
N ALA A 332 -32.29 -29.69 59.03
CA ALA A 332 -33.25 -28.92 59.82
C ALA A 332 -34.50 -29.74 60.17
N TYR A 333 -35.04 -30.48 59.20
CA TYR A 333 -36.18 -31.38 59.40
C TYR A 333 -35.86 -32.52 60.39
N ILE A 334 -34.74 -33.23 60.20
CA ILE A 334 -34.32 -34.34 61.05
C ILE A 334 -34.09 -33.88 62.51
N ILE A 335 -33.45 -32.72 62.69
CA ILE A 335 -33.21 -32.15 64.02
C ILE A 335 -34.53 -31.78 64.69
N THR A 336 -35.42 -31.10 63.96
CA THR A 336 -36.74 -30.70 64.50
C THR A 336 -37.55 -31.91 64.93
N GLN A 337 -37.63 -32.96 64.12
CA GLN A 337 -38.38 -34.17 64.49
C GLN A 337 -37.78 -34.96 65.66
N ARG A 338 -36.45 -34.93 65.84
CA ARG A 338 -35.78 -35.68 66.92
C ARG A 338 -35.63 -34.91 68.23
N ILE A 339 -35.70 -33.58 68.19
CA ILE A 339 -35.71 -32.73 69.40
C ILE A 339 -37.15 -32.50 69.88
N VAL A 340 -38.13 -32.46 68.97
CA VAL A 340 -39.55 -32.16 69.27
C VAL A 340 -40.45 -33.41 69.23
N GLY A 341 -39.90 -34.60 68.92
CA GLY A 341 -40.64 -35.89 69.01
C GLY A 341 -41.04 -36.22 70.45
N PRO A 342 -42.15 -36.96 70.66
CA PRO A 342 -42.96 -36.87 71.88
C PRO A 342 -42.19 -37.29 73.14
N LEU A 343 -42.42 -36.53 74.22
CA LEU A 343 -42.11 -36.91 75.61
C LEU A 343 -42.73 -38.25 75.98
#